data_AF-A0A486XQ99-F1
#
_entry.id   AF-A0A486XQ99-F1
#
_cell.length_a   1.000
_cell.length_b   1.000
_cell.length_c   1.000
_cell.angle_alpha   90.00
_cell.angle_beta   90.00
_cell.angle_gamma   90.00
#
_symmetry.space_group_name_H-M   'P 1'
#
loop_
_entity.id
_entity.type
_entity.pdbx_description
1 polymer ?
#
loop_
_entity_poly.entity_id
_entity_poly.type
_entity_poly.pdbx_seq_one_letter_code
_entity_poly.pdbx_strand_id
1 'polypeptide(L)'
;MSVIAIPETIKSEMLRFLKKNKKADLITTYLFFLEKKFNLKPVLFIRDKVIYQSRQDLIHRLEEAGKLWRETEIKIQYGQQSVNEQSKKIYICPFTGKVFADNTHPNPQDAIYDWVSKCPENTERVGGLKAKRFLVSEDLDVIKNYIVKRKEPIKKIVFSSAVTGKLFNSKEAVIQDFVQNQLKDIPLEEVPSQNRYQIEEHFMSFIQTHLEEGKINAFVETLANYEEFSAFVDLWLEEEKEET
;
A
#
# COMPACT_ATOMS: atom_id res chain seq x y z
N MET A 1 -21.28 10.67 41.74
CA MET A 1 -21.11 9.51 40.83
C MET A 1 -21.64 9.92 39.47
N SER A 2 -20.80 9.89 38.43
CA SER A 2 -21.21 10.27 37.07
C SER A 2 -21.90 9.08 36.41
N VAL A 3 -23.20 9.19 36.16
CA VAL A 3 -23.96 8.18 35.42
C VAL A 3 -23.42 8.10 34.00
N ILE A 4 -22.98 6.92 33.58
CA ILE A 4 -22.53 6.70 32.21
C ILE A 4 -23.78 6.63 31.34
N ALA A 5 -24.00 7.62 30.47
CA ALA A 5 -25.08 7.55 29.49
C ALA A 5 -24.67 6.56 28.37
N ILE A 6 -25.45 5.49 28.18
CA ILE A 6 -25.28 4.53 27.09
C ILE A 6 -26.37 4.81 26.04
N PRO A 7 -26.02 5.33 24.85
CA PRO A 7 -26.97 5.53 23.76
C PRO A 7 -27.61 4.20 23.31
N GLU A 8 -28.87 4.25 22.87
CA GLU A 8 -29.62 3.05 22.46
C GLU A 8 -28.97 2.27 21.30
N THR A 9 -28.25 2.99 20.42
CA THR A 9 -27.45 2.38 19.34
C THR A 9 -26.34 1.49 19.90
N ILE A 10 -25.58 2.00 20.87
CA ILE A 10 -24.50 1.27 21.53
C ILE A 10 -25.08 0.12 22.36
N LYS A 11 -26.19 0.35 23.08
CA LYS A 11 -26.91 -0.68 23.84
C LYS A 11 -27.28 -1.87 22.93
N SER A 12 -27.86 -1.59 21.77
CA SER A 12 -28.26 -2.62 20.79
C SER A 12 -27.06 -3.40 20.25
N GLU A 13 -25.93 -2.72 19.98
CA GLU A 13 -24.70 -3.37 19.52
C GLU A 13 -24.07 -4.23 20.60
N MET A 14 -24.02 -3.75 21.85
CA MET A 14 -23.52 -4.51 23.00
C MET A 14 -24.35 -5.78 23.25
N LEU A 15 -25.68 -5.67 23.21
CA LEU A 15 -26.56 -6.83 23.36
C LEU A 15 -26.30 -7.87 22.26
N ARG A 16 -26.09 -7.42 21.02
CA ARG A 16 -25.75 -8.31 19.90
C ARG A 16 -24.39 -8.97 20.11
N PHE A 17 -23.40 -8.22 20.59
CA PHE A 17 -22.07 -8.72 20.92
C PHE A 17 -22.14 -9.81 22.00
N LEU A 18 -22.80 -9.56 23.12
CA LEU A 18 -22.95 -10.51 24.23
C LEU A 18 -23.74 -11.77 23.85
N LYS A 19 -24.80 -11.62 23.03
CA LYS A 19 -25.55 -12.78 22.51
C LYS A 19 -24.70 -13.68 21.61
N LYS A 20 -23.78 -13.09 20.84
CA LYS A 20 -22.83 -13.82 19.99
C LYS A 20 -21.70 -14.44 20.81
N ASN A 21 -21.22 -13.71 21.82
CA ASN A 21 -20.11 -14.08 22.68
C ASN A 21 -20.61 -14.32 24.11
N LYS A 22 -21.33 -15.42 24.33
CA LYS A 22 -22.01 -15.71 25.61
C LYS A 22 -21.08 -15.84 26.83
N LYS A 23 -19.78 -16.01 26.60
CA LYS A 23 -18.72 -16.13 27.61
C LYS A 23 -17.77 -14.94 27.61
N ALA A 24 -18.20 -13.80 27.06
CA ALA A 24 -17.37 -12.60 27.10
C ALA A 24 -17.27 -12.13 28.56
N ASP A 25 -16.04 -11.99 29.04
CA ASP A 25 -15.78 -11.43 30.35
C ASP A 25 -16.11 -9.92 30.39
N LEU A 26 -16.11 -9.36 31.60
CA LEU A 26 -16.42 -7.97 31.85
C LEU A 26 -15.47 -7.01 31.11
N ILE A 27 -14.16 -7.31 31.10
CA ILE A 27 -13.14 -6.45 30.51
C ILE A 27 -13.28 -6.40 29.00
N THR A 28 -13.43 -7.54 28.36
CA THR A 28 -13.69 -7.70 26.93
C THR A 28 -14.93 -6.92 26.51
N THR A 29 -16.02 -7.06 27.28
CA THR A 29 -17.26 -6.34 27.01
C THR A 29 -17.11 -4.83 27.20
N TYR A 30 -16.36 -4.42 28.23
CA TYR A 30 -16.09 -3.02 28.51
C TYR A 30 -15.21 -2.38 27.43
N LEU A 31 -14.19 -3.10 26.94
CA LEU A 31 -13.37 -2.67 25.81
C LEU A 31 -14.22 -2.52 24.53
N PHE A 32 -15.11 -3.46 24.26
CA PHE A 32 -16.06 -3.32 23.14
C PHE A 32 -16.92 -2.05 23.29
N PHE A 33 -17.43 -1.78 24.50
CA PHE A 33 -18.17 -0.54 24.77
C PHE A 33 -17.33 0.72 24.55
N LEU A 34 -16.08 0.75 25.02
CA LEU A 34 -15.16 1.87 24.80
C LEU A 34 -14.88 2.09 23.31
N GLU A 35 -14.72 1.02 22.54
CA GLU A 35 -14.53 1.10 21.10
C GLU A 35 -15.69 1.86 20.44
N LYS A 36 -16.93 1.51 20.78
CA LYS A 36 -18.12 2.16 20.22
C LYS A 36 -18.30 3.57 20.75
N LYS A 37 -18.11 3.78 22.04
CA LYS A 37 -18.28 5.08 22.71
C LYS A 37 -17.35 6.14 22.15
N PHE A 38 -16.09 5.79 21.91
CA PHE A 38 -15.06 6.70 21.42
C PHE A 38 -14.79 6.57 19.91
N ASN A 39 -15.57 5.72 19.20
CA ASN A 39 -15.39 5.41 17.78
C ASN A 39 -13.94 5.03 17.43
N LEU A 40 -13.34 4.21 18.28
CA LEU A 40 -11.95 3.76 18.13
C LEU A 40 -11.89 2.74 17.00
N LYS A 41 -10.81 2.80 16.22
CA LYS A 41 -10.56 1.86 15.13
C LYS A 41 -9.08 1.46 15.17
N PRO A 42 -8.69 0.64 16.16
CA PRO A 42 -7.30 0.27 16.32
C PRO A 42 -6.77 -0.43 15.08
N VAL A 43 -5.53 -0.11 14.72
CA VAL A 43 -4.87 -0.70 13.55
C VAL A 43 -3.46 -1.15 13.89
N LEU A 44 -3.13 -2.36 13.46
CA LEU A 44 -1.78 -2.90 13.50
C LEU A 44 -1.02 -2.46 12.26
N PHE A 45 0.09 -1.77 12.48
CA PHE A 45 1.10 -1.58 11.46
C PHE A 45 1.99 -2.83 11.39
N ILE A 46 1.84 -3.63 10.34
CA ILE A 46 2.42 -4.98 10.24
C ILE A 46 3.95 -4.95 10.28
N ARG A 47 4.57 -3.97 9.62
CA ARG A 47 6.03 -3.84 9.51
C ARG A 47 6.67 -3.59 10.87
N ASP A 48 6.16 -2.61 11.61
CA ASP A 48 6.75 -2.16 12.86
C ASP A 48 6.19 -2.95 14.06
N LYS A 49 5.14 -3.77 13.85
CA LYS A 49 4.48 -4.57 14.88
C LYS A 49 3.91 -3.73 16.02
N VAL A 50 3.45 -2.52 15.68
CA VAL A 50 2.86 -1.56 16.62
C VAL A 50 1.36 -1.38 16.32
N ILE A 51 0.54 -1.36 17.36
CA ILE A 51 -0.90 -1.10 17.31
C ILE A 51 -1.13 0.38 17.65
N TYR A 52 -1.84 1.08 16.77
CA TYR A 52 -2.21 2.48 16.92
C TYR A 52 -3.71 2.61 17.16
N GLN A 53 -4.12 3.69 17.81
CA GLN A 53 -5.52 3.97 18.15
C GLN A 53 -6.42 4.13 16.90
N SER A 54 -5.87 4.72 15.84
CA SER A 54 -6.59 4.93 14.58
C SER A 54 -5.66 4.97 13.37
N ARG A 55 -6.22 4.74 12.17
CA ARG A 55 -5.51 4.89 10.90
C ARG A 55 -5.01 6.32 10.69
N GLN A 56 -5.83 7.30 11.04
CA GLN A 56 -5.52 8.72 10.86
C GLN A 56 -4.36 9.14 11.76
N ASP A 57 -4.36 8.72 13.02
CA ASP A 57 -3.25 8.99 13.96
C ASP A 57 -1.92 8.42 13.44
N LEU A 58 -1.93 7.17 12.97
CA LEU A 58 -0.75 6.55 12.37
C LEU A 58 -0.25 7.29 11.12
N ILE A 59 -1.15 7.63 10.19
CA ILE A 59 -0.77 8.34 8.95
C ILE A 59 -0.16 9.69 9.30
N HIS A 60 -0.82 10.47 10.18
CA HIS A 60 -0.34 11.79 10.60
C HIS A 60 1.08 11.70 11.17
N ARG A 61 1.33 10.78 12.10
CA ARG A 61 2.65 10.58 12.71
C ARG A 61 3.72 10.16 11.71
N LEU A 62 3.38 9.29 10.76
CA LEU A 62 4.31 8.87 9.70
C LEU A 62 4.60 9.99 8.70
N GLU A 63 3.63 10.86 8.42
CA GLU A 63 3.81 12.04 7.57
C GLU A 63 4.68 13.10 8.25
N GLU A 64 4.42 13.43 9.52
CA GLU A 64 5.24 14.35 10.31
C GLU A 64 6.68 13.87 10.44
N ALA A 65 6.88 12.55 10.58
CA ALA A 65 8.21 11.95 10.64
C ALA A 65 8.90 11.79 9.27
N GLY A 66 8.23 12.11 8.16
CA GLY A 66 8.76 11.89 6.80
C GLY A 66 9.01 10.41 6.46
N LYS A 67 8.30 9.50 7.13
CA LYS A 67 8.46 8.04 7.03
C LYS A 67 7.41 7.36 6.13
N LEU A 68 6.47 8.12 5.58
CA LEU A 68 5.43 7.57 4.70
C LEU A 68 5.86 7.52 3.23
N TRP A 69 6.38 8.63 2.72
CA TRP A 69 6.80 8.77 1.32
C TRP A 69 8.00 9.71 1.18
N ARG A 70 8.66 9.64 0.02
CA ARG A 70 9.72 10.58 -0.38
C ARG A 70 9.45 11.09 -1.79
N GLU A 71 9.65 12.38 -2.00
CA GLU A 71 9.63 12.98 -3.33
C GLU A 71 10.91 12.60 -4.08
N THR A 72 10.75 12.02 -5.28
CA THR A 72 11.85 11.53 -6.11
C THR A 72 11.71 12.08 -7.53
N GLU A 73 12.76 12.71 -8.06
CA GLU A 73 12.82 13.08 -9.47
C GLU A 73 13.29 11.87 -10.29
N ILE A 74 12.45 11.41 -11.23
CA ILE A 74 12.86 10.42 -12.24
C ILE A 74 13.12 11.11 -13.57
N LYS A 75 14.18 10.65 -14.26
CA LYS A 75 14.51 11.07 -15.62
C LYS A 75 14.09 10.00 -16.60
N ILE A 76 13.05 10.27 -17.36
CA ILE A 76 12.57 9.39 -18.42
C ILE A 76 13.38 9.71 -19.68
N GLN A 77 14.29 8.81 -20.03
CA GLN A 77 15.05 8.90 -21.28
C GLN A 77 14.28 8.20 -22.40
N TYR A 78 14.20 8.87 -23.54
CA TYR A 78 13.77 8.23 -24.78
C TYR A 78 14.91 7.34 -25.30
N GLY A 79 14.55 6.20 -25.90
CA GLY A 79 15.50 5.16 -26.30
C GLY A 79 16.66 5.62 -27.18
N GLN A 80 17.65 4.74 -27.36
CA GLN A 80 18.84 5.02 -28.18
C GLN A 80 18.45 5.45 -29.60
N GLN A 81 19.17 6.44 -30.12
CA GLN A 81 19.05 6.85 -31.52
C GLN A 81 19.53 5.72 -32.42
N SER A 82 18.75 5.42 -33.47
CA SER A 82 19.16 4.50 -34.54
C SER A 82 20.31 5.02 -35.39
N VAL A 83 20.38 6.33 -35.61
CA VAL A 83 21.39 7.05 -36.42
C VAL A 83 21.73 8.36 -35.72
N ASN A 84 23.01 8.75 -35.71
CA ASN A 84 23.49 9.99 -35.10
C ASN A 84 24.47 10.72 -36.05
N GLU A 85 24.95 11.91 -35.63
CA GLU A 85 25.84 12.75 -36.45
C GLU A 85 27.22 12.14 -36.73
N GLN A 86 27.62 11.13 -35.95
CA GLN A 86 28.89 10.43 -36.13
C GLN A 86 28.76 9.17 -37.00
N SER A 87 27.52 8.81 -37.40
CA SER A 87 27.26 7.64 -38.22
C SER A 87 27.85 7.84 -39.62
N LYS A 88 28.68 6.89 -40.06
CA LYS A 88 29.30 6.92 -41.39
C LYS A 88 28.64 5.96 -42.36
N LYS A 89 27.91 4.99 -41.82
CA LYS A 89 27.27 3.93 -42.58
C LYS A 89 25.97 3.53 -41.92
N ILE A 90 24.93 3.33 -42.72
CA ILE A 90 23.62 2.87 -42.27
C ILE A 90 23.20 1.60 -42.99
N TYR A 91 22.45 0.78 -42.27
CA TYR A 91 21.82 -0.45 -42.72
C TYR A 91 20.31 -0.26 -42.63
N ILE A 92 19.60 -0.47 -43.73
CA ILE A 92 18.17 -0.19 -43.85
C ILE A 92 17.45 -1.52 -44.10
N CYS A 93 16.44 -1.80 -43.28
CA CYS A 93 15.53 -2.92 -43.50
C CYS A 93 14.63 -2.60 -44.70
N PRO A 94 14.67 -3.38 -45.80
CA PRO A 94 13.92 -3.08 -47.01
C PRO A 94 12.41 -3.28 -46.87
N PHE A 95 11.96 -3.95 -45.80
CA PHE A 95 10.55 -4.23 -45.56
C PHE A 95 9.89 -3.10 -44.76
N THR A 96 10.49 -2.76 -43.61
CA THR A 96 9.92 -1.79 -42.64
C THR A 96 10.49 -0.38 -42.79
N GLY A 97 11.56 -0.21 -43.58
CA GLY A 97 12.33 1.05 -43.63
C GLY A 97 13.13 1.36 -42.37
N LYS A 98 13.15 0.48 -41.36
CA LYS A 98 13.90 0.69 -40.11
C LYS A 98 15.40 0.75 -40.39
N VAL A 99 16.08 1.75 -39.80
CA VAL A 99 17.50 2.04 -40.02
C VAL A 99 18.33 1.74 -38.78
N PHE A 100 19.56 1.26 -39.01
CA PHE A 100 20.57 0.97 -38.00
C PHE A 100 21.90 1.59 -38.45
N ALA A 101 22.56 2.37 -37.60
CA ALA A 101 23.87 2.92 -37.92
C ALA A 101 25.02 2.01 -37.44
N ASP A 102 26.18 2.22 -38.05
CA ASP A 102 27.44 1.54 -37.75
C ASP A 102 27.93 1.71 -36.31
N ASN A 103 27.54 2.80 -35.66
CA ASN A 103 28.05 3.21 -34.35
C ASN A 103 27.01 3.22 -33.23
N THR A 104 25.75 2.89 -33.50
CA THR A 104 24.66 2.93 -32.50
C THR A 104 24.38 1.57 -31.85
N HIS A 105 24.92 0.49 -32.42
CA HIS A 105 24.77 -0.88 -31.94
C HIS A 105 26.15 -1.57 -31.89
N PRO A 106 26.39 -2.49 -30.92
CA PRO A 106 27.66 -3.24 -30.86
C PRO A 106 27.97 -4.02 -32.14
N ASN A 107 26.94 -4.64 -32.74
CA ASN A 107 27.00 -5.19 -34.09
C ASN A 107 25.71 -4.82 -34.88
N PRO A 108 25.77 -3.83 -35.77
CA PRO A 108 24.62 -3.35 -36.53
C PRO A 108 24.01 -4.41 -37.47
N GLN A 109 24.84 -5.30 -38.03
CA GLN A 109 24.37 -6.34 -38.95
C GLN A 109 23.56 -7.41 -38.20
N ASP A 110 24.02 -7.83 -37.02
CA ASP A 110 23.27 -8.76 -36.18
C ASP A 110 21.93 -8.16 -35.73
N ALA A 111 21.93 -6.87 -35.36
CA ALA A 111 20.71 -6.16 -34.96
C ALA A 111 19.66 -6.12 -36.08
N ILE A 112 20.07 -5.90 -37.33
CA ILE A 112 19.15 -5.96 -38.48
C ILE A 112 18.74 -7.40 -38.80
N TYR A 113 19.63 -8.37 -38.67
CA TYR A 113 19.31 -9.79 -38.87
C TYR A 113 18.26 -10.30 -37.87
N ASP A 114 18.41 -9.95 -36.60
CA ASP A 114 17.43 -10.26 -35.54
C ASP A 114 16.09 -9.59 -35.81
N TRP A 115 16.11 -8.33 -36.26
CA TRP A 115 14.91 -7.60 -36.61
C TRP A 115 14.17 -8.23 -37.79
N VAL A 116 14.86 -8.51 -38.89
CA VAL A 116 14.30 -9.07 -40.13
C VAL A 116 13.73 -10.48 -39.89
N SER A 117 14.33 -11.25 -38.99
CA SER A 117 13.84 -12.58 -38.61
C SER A 117 12.47 -12.51 -37.90
N LYS A 118 12.25 -11.47 -37.09
CA LYS A 118 11.00 -11.25 -36.33
C LYS A 118 10.00 -10.35 -37.07
N CYS A 119 10.40 -9.74 -38.18
CA CYS A 119 9.58 -8.79 -38.94
C CYS A 119 8.34 -9.47 -39.55
N PRO A 120 7.11 -9.02 -39.24
CA PRO A 120 5.89 -9.57 -39.82
C PRO A 120 5.70 -9.21 -41.30
N GLU A 121 6.22 -8.05 -41.72
CA GLU A 121 6.15 -7.57 -43.11
C GLU A 121 7.12 -8.31 -44.06
N ASN A 122 8.06 -9.10 -43.53
CA ASN A 122 8.95 -9.94 -44.33
C ASN A 122 8.26 -11.25 -44.72
N THR A 123 7.67 -11.26 -45.91
CA THR A 123 7.02 -12.43 -46.52
C THR A 123 7.97 -13.26 -47.39
N GLU A 124 9.17 -12.75 -47.69
CA GLU A 124 10.10 -13.44 -48.57
C GLU A 124 10.84 -14.57 -47.85
N ARG A 125 11.01 -15.70 -48.56
CA ARG A 125 11.71 -16.87 -48.05
C ARG A 125 12.77 -17.37 -49.02
N VAL A 126 13.92 -17.76 -48.48
CA VAL A 126 15.02 -18.40 -49.20
C VAL A 126 15.32 -19.71 -48.46
N GLY A 127 15.18 -20.85 -49.13
CA GLY A 127 15.39 -22.17 -48.51
C GLY A 127 14.44 -22.47 -47.35
N GLY A 128 13.21 -21.93 -47.37
CA GLY A 128 12.20 -22.13 -46.31
C GLY A 128 12.31 -21.19 -45.10
N LEU A 129 13.43 -20.48 -44.95
CA LEU A 129 13.66 -19.47 -43.91
C LEU A 129 13.39 -18.06 -44.46
N LYS A 130 13.05 -17.10 -43.59
CA LYS A 130 12.86 -15.70 -43.98
C LYS A 130 14.12 -15.12 -44.62
N ALA A 131 13.95 -14.39 -45.72
CA ALA A 131 15.04 -13.75 -46.43
C ALA A 131 15.73 -12.72 -45.52
N LYS A 132 17.05 -12.86 -45.35
CA LYS A 132 17.87 -12.03 -44.48
C LYS A 132 18.64 -11.01 -45.30
N ARG A 133 17.94 -10.00 -45.82
CA ARG A 133 18.48 -8.95 -46.70
C ARG A 133 18.37 -7.57 -46.06
N PHE A 134 19.32 -6.70 -46.37
CA PHE A 134 19.34 -5.30 -45.95
C PHE A 134 19.99 -4.43 -47.02
N LEU A 135 19.57 -3.17 -47.08
CA LEU A 135 20.23 -2.16 -47.90
C LEU A 135 21.32 -1.48 -47.07
N VAL A 136 22.37 -1.02 -47.74
CA VAL A 136 23.49 -0.34 -47.10
C VAL A 136 23.69 0.99 -47.80
N SER A 137 23.85 2.06 -47.01
CA SER A 137 24.25 3.36 -47.54
C SER A 137 25.41 3.93 -46.73
N GLU A 138 26.39 4.46 -47.44
CA GLU A 138 27.53 5.24 -46.91
C GLU A 138 27.44 6.71 -47.37
N ASP A 139 26.36 7.07 -48.07
CA ASP A 139 26.12 8.43 -48.53
C ASP A 139 25.68 9.32 -47.36
N LEU A 140 26.49 10.34 -47.07
CA LEU A 140 26.28 11.26 -45.95
C LEU A 140 24.97 12.04 -46.07
N ASP A 141 24.50 12.36 -47.27
CA ASP A 141 23.26 13.11 -47.45
C ASP A 141 22.04 12.22 -47.22
N VAL A 142 22.13 10.94 -47.59
CA VAL A 142 21.12 9.93 -47.21
C VAL A 142 21.14 9.72 -45.70
N ILE A 143 22.31 9.61 -45.06
CA ILE A 143 22.43 9.40 -43.62
C ILE A 143 21.81 10.56 -42.83
N LYS A 144 22.04 11.81 -43.25
CA LYS A 144 21.47 13.01 -42.61
C LYS A 144 19.94 12.96 -42.53
N ASN A 145 19.27 12.43 -43.55
CA ASN A 145 17.81 12.32 -43.57
C ASN A 145 17.26 11.39 -42.47
N TYR A 146 18.09 10.49 -41.94
CA TYR A 146 17.71 9.55 -40.88
C TYR A 146 18.14 9.99 -39.47
N ILE A 147 18.84 11.12 -39.33
CA ILE A 147 19.23 11.65 -38.02
C ILE A 147 18.00 12.29 -37.36
N VAL A 148 17.47 11.62 -36.34
CA VAL A 148 16.36 12.15 -35.53
C VAL A 148 16.93 12.82 -34.28
N LYS A 149 16.60 14.09 -34.06
CA LYS A 149 16.98 14.82 -32.84
C LYS A 149 16.42 14.13 -31.60
N ARG A 150 17.25 13.91 -30.57
CA ARG A 150 16.80 13.36 -29.29
C ARG A 150 15.75 14.28 -28.69
N LYS A 151 14.63 13.70 -28.27
CA LYS A 151 13.75 14.38 -27.31
C LYS A 151 14.51 14.50 -26.00
N GLU A 152 14.47 15.69 -25.41
CA GLU A 152 15.07 15.91 -24.11
C GLU A 152 14.45 14.97 -23.07
N PRO A 153 15.25 14.43 -22.13
CA PRO A 153 14.72 13.59 -21.07
C PRO A 153 13.65 14.34 -20.27
N ILE A 154 12.48 13.72 -20.13
CA ILE A 154 11.43 14.30 -19.29
C ILE A 154 11.80 14.04 -17.83
N LYS A 155 11.91 15.12 -17.07
CA LYS A 155 11.95 15.05 -15.61
C LYS A 155 10.54 14.98 -15.08
N LYS A 156 10.25 13.99 -14.24
CA LYS A 156 8.95 13.84 -13.57
C LYS A 156 9.18 13.62 -12.09
N ILE A 157 8.47 14.38 -11.26
CA ILE A 157 8.43 14.15 -9.82
C ILE A 157 7.44 13.02 -9.56
N VAL A 158 7.89 12.02 -8.81
CA VAL A 158 7.10 10.88 -8.35
C VAL A 158 7.29 10.69 -6.85
N PHE A 159 6.41 9.92 -6.22
CA PHE A 159 6.45 9.64 -4.79
C PHE A 159 6.86 8.19 -4.57
N SER A 160 7.96 7.96 -3.87
CA SER A 160 8.37 6.61 -3.47
C SER A 160 7.82 6.28 -2.09
N SER A 161 7.20 5.12 -1.91
CA SER A 161 6.84 4.61 -0.58
C SER A 161 8.10 4.36 0.23
N ALA A 162 8.20 4.95 1.41
CA ALA A 162 9.31 4.68 2.34
C ALA A 162 9.21 3.28 2.99
N VAL A 163 8.07 2.60 2.80
CA VAL A 163 7.82 1.26 3.30
C VAL A 163 8.22 0.18 2.30
N THR A 164 7.75 0.30 1.06
CA THR A 164 7.90 -0.75 0.04
C THR A 164 8.88 -0.37 -1.07
N GLY A 165 9.27 0.89 -1.19
CA GLY A 165 10.09 1.40 -2.30
C GLY A 165 9.34 1.56 -3.63
N LYS A 166 8.04 1.20 -3.69
CA LYS A 166 7.22 1.37 -4.90
C LYS A 166 7.09 2.85 -5.26
N LEU A 167 7.02 3.15 -6.57
CA LEU A 167 6.83 4.50 -7.10
C LEU A 167 5.37 4.75 -7.46
N PHE A 168 4.87 5.92 -7.08
CA PHE A 168 3.51 6.39 -7.30
C PHE A 168 3.51 7.78 -7.94
N ASN A 169 2.44 8.10 -8.65
CA ASN A 169 2.25 9.39 -9.30
C ASN A 169 1.68 10.48 -8.36
N SER A 170 1.12 10.11 -7.21
CA SER A 170 0.56 11.05 -6.23
C SER A 170 0.76 10.56 -4.80
N LYS A 171 0.61 11.45 -3.81
CA LYS A 171 0.73 11.12 -2.38
C LYS A 171 -0.42 10.23 -1.92
N GLU A 172 -1.62 10.50 -2.42
CA GLU A 172 -2.85 9.77 -2.09
C GLU A 172 -2.74 8.30 -2.50
N ALA A 173 -2.13 8.03 -3.66
CA ALA A 173 -1.88 6.66 -4.12
C ALA A 173 -0.92 5.90 -3.19
N VAL A 174 0.09 6.59 -2.61
CA VAL A 174 0.96 5.98 -1.59
C VAL A 174 0.18 5.65 -0.33
N ILE A 175 -0.65 6.57 0.15
CA ILE A 175 -1.47 6.39 1.36
C ILE A 175 -2.45 5.22 1.16
N GLN A 176 -3.10 5.13 0.00
CA GLN A 176 -4.02 4.03 -0.32
C GLN A 176 -3.30 2.67 -0.34
N ASP A 177 -2.15 2.55 -1.01
CA ASP A 177 -1.35 1.31 -1.01
C ASP A 177 -0.88 0.96 0.41
N PHE A 178 -0.49 1.97 1.20
CA PHE A 178 -0.08 1.78 2.60
C PHE A 178 -1.24 1.23 3.46
N VAL A 179 -2.41 1.86 3.42
CA VAL A 179 -3.59 1.44 4.20
C VAL A 179 -4.03 0.04 3.80
N GLN A 180 -4.02 -0.28 2.50
CA GLN A 180 -4.49 -1.57 2.01
C GLN A 180 -3.52 -2.72 2.33
N ASN A 181 -2.22 -2.48 2.25
CA ASN A 181 -1.21 -3.56 2.26
C ASN A 181 -0.37 -3.62 3.54
N GLN A 182 -0.34 -2.56 4.34
CA GLN A 182 0.54 -2.47 5.53
C GLN A 182 -0.22 -2.41 6.85
N LEU A 183 -1.53 -2.12 6.80
CA LEU A 183 -2.38 -2.00 7.98
C LEU A 183 -3.34 -3.16 8.08
N LYS A 184 -3.57 -3.62 9.30
CA LYS A 184 -4.61 -4.60 9.63
C LYS A 184 -5.49 -4.03 10.75
N ASP A 185 -6.80 -4.02 10.53
CA ASP A 185 -7.74 -3.63 11.59
C ASP A 185 -7.76 -4.68 12.70
N ILE A 186 -7.80 -4.21 13.95
CA ILE A 186 -7.90 -5.05 15.14
C ILE A 186 -9.00 -4.47 16.03
N PRO A 187 -10.00 -5.27 16.43
CA PRO A 187 -10.99 -4.85 17.43
C PRO A 187 -10.32 -4.52 18.76
N LEU A 188 -10.83 -3.52 19.49
CA LEU A 188 -10.23 -3.09 20.75
C LEU A 188 -10.20 -4.20 21.79
N GLU A 189 -11.22 -5.06 21.82
CA GLU A 189 -11.28 -6.20 22.73
C GLU A 189 -10.16 -7.24 22.48
N GLU A 190 -9.60 -7.28 21.27
CA GLU A 190 -8.49 -8.19 20.96
C GLU A 190 -7.12 -7.58 21.30
N VAL A 191 -7.01 -6.25 21.43
CA VAL A 191 -5.73 -5.55 21.61
C VAL A 191 -4.92 -6.08 22.82
N PRO A 192 -5.50 -6.26 24.03
CA PRO A 192 -4.75 -6.76 25.19
C PRO A 192 -4.21 -8.19 25.01
N SER A 193 -4.87 -9.01 24.18
CA SER A 193 -4.45 -10.40 23.93
C SER A 193 -3.26 -10.50 22.97
N GLN A 194 -2.90 -9.42 22.27
CA GLN A 194 -1.84 -9.42 21.26
C GLN A 194 -0.44 -9.17 21.85
N ASN A 195 0.01 -10.05 22.76
CA ASN A 195 1.31 -9.94 23.44
C ASN A 195 2.55 -9.83 22.53
N ARG A 196 2.41 -10.21 21.26
CA ARG A 196 3.47 -10.14 20.24
C ARG A 196 3.66 -8.75 19.62
N TYR A 197 2.75 -7.83 19.88
CA TYR A 197 2.73 -6.48 19.30
C TYR A 197 2.86 -5.44 20.40
N GLN A 198 3.49 -4.32 20.07
CA GLN A 198 3.58 -3.18 20.97
C GLN A 198 2.34 -2.30 20.79
N ILE A 199 1.82 -1.73 21.87
CA ILE A 199 0.78 -0.72 21.81
C ILE A 199 1.48 0.64 21.82
N GLU A 200 1.09 1.53 20.90
CA GLU A 200 1.62 2.90 20.88
C GLU A 200 1.34 3.62 22.21
N GLU A 201 2.29 4.44 22.67
CA GLU A 201 2.30 4.98 24.03
C GLU A 201 1.06 5.82 24.37
N HIS A 202 0.60 6.67 23.46
CA HIS A 202 -0.61 7.47 23.65
C HIS A 202 -1.85 6.57 23.74
N PHE A 203 -1.94 5.57 22.87
CA PHE A 203 -3.03 4.61 22.89
C PHE A 203 -3.03 3.74 24.15
N MET A 204 -1.85 3.30 24.61
CA MET A 204 -1.70 2.58 25.88
C MET A 204 -2.15 3.44 27.06
N SER A 205 -1.75 4.71 27.08
CA SER A 205 -2.15 5.66 28.13
C SER A 205 -3.67 5.85 28.15
N PHE A 206 -4.30 5.91 26.98
CA PHE A 206 -5.75 5.96 26.86
C PHE A 206 -6.41 4.71 27.46
N ILE A 207 -5.94 3.51 27.12
CA ILE A 207 -6.48 2.24 27.64
C ILE A 207 -6.35 2.21 29.17
N GLN A 208 -5.17 2.54 29.71
CA GLN A 208 -4.92 2.56 31.16
C GLN A 208 -5.81 3.55 31.89
N THR A 209 -6.00 4.74 31.33
CA THR A 209 -6.89 5.76 31.91
C THR A 209 -8.34 5.29 31.94
N HIS A 210 -8.77 4.47 30.98
CA HIS A 210 -10.16 4.01 30.90
C HIS A 210 -10.41 2.69 31.64
N LEU A 211 -9.41 1.85 31.86
CA LEU A 211 -9.49 0.60 32.63
C LEU A 211 -9.39 0.78 34.15
N GLU A 212 -9.68 1.98 34.66
CA GLU A 212 -9.75 2.23 36.10
C GLU A 212 -11.01 1.57 36.71
N GLU A 213 -10.84 0.90 37.85
CA GLU A 213 -11.90 0.14 38.56
C GLU A 213 -13.18 0.95 38.76
N GLY A 214 -13.07 2.21 39.18
CA GLY A 214 -14.24 3.08 39.37
C GLY A 214 -15.06 3.31 38.10
N LYS A 215 -14.45 3.29 36.91
CA LYS A 215 -15.14 3.45 35.63
C LYS A 215 -15.80 2.15 35.17
N ILE A 216 -15.19 1.01 35.51
CA ILE A 216 -15.73 -0.32 35.26
C ILE A 216 -16.95 -0.55 36.16
N ASN A 217 -16.85 -0.22 37.46
CA ASN A 217 -17.95 -0.33 38.41
C ASN A 217 -19.14 0.53 37.99
N ALA A 218 -18.89 1.79 37.61
CA ALA A 218 -19.94 2.66 37.09
C ALA A 218 -20.60 2.11 35.80
N PHE A 219 -19.86 1.35 34.99
CA PHE A 219 -20.40 0.69 33.79
C PHE A 219 -21.29 -0.50 34.16
N VAL A 220 -20.87 -1.36 35.09
CA VAL A 220 -21.67 -2.48 35.59
C VAL A 220 -22.95 -1.98 36.26
N GLU A 221 -22.85 -0.98 37.13
CA GLU A 221 -24.01 -0.34 37.78
C GLU A 221 -24.99 0.23 36.74
N THR A 222 -24.47 0.83 35.67
CA THR A 222 -25.30 1.35 34.59
C THR A 222 -26.02 0.22 33.86
N LEU A 223 -25.30 -0.87 33.52
CA LEU A 223 -25.88 -2.03 32.84
C LEU A 223 -26.91 -2.79 33.69
N ALA A 224 -26.72 -2.85 35.00
CA ALA A 224 -27.65 -3.49 35.94
C ALA A 224 -29.06 -2.86 35.93
N ASN A 225 -29.18 -1.60 35.49
CA ASN A 225 -30.49 -0.93 35.35
C ASN A 225 -31.28 -1.40 34.11
N TYR A 226 -30.70 -2.22 33.25
CA TYR A 226 -31.32 -2.73 32.04
C TYR A 226 -31.58 -4.23 32.16
N GLU A 227 -32.86 -4.61 32.17
CA GLU A 227 -33.27 -6.02 32.33
C GLU A 227 -32.63 -6.95 31.28
N GLU A 228 -32.37 -6.45 30.07
CA GLU A 228 -31.80 -7.27 28.99
C GLU A 228 -30.34 -7.69 29.22
N PHE A 229 -29.64 -7.04 30.17
CA PHE A 229 -28.26 -7.35 30.53
C PHE A 229 -28.12 -8.11 31.85
N SER A 230 -29.22 -8.27 32.61
CA SER A 230 -29.24 -8.91 33.94
C SER A 230 -28.43 -10.21 34.00
N ALA A 231 -28.74 -11.17 33.12
CA ALA A 231 -28.07 -12.47 33.08
C ALA A 231 -26.55 -12.41 32.81
N PHE A 232 -26.05 -11.36 32.17
CA PHE A 232 -24.61 -11.18 31.94
C PHE A 232 -23.95 -10.48 33.13
N VAL A 233 -24.63 -9.50 33.73
CA VAL A 233 -24.15 -8.82 34.93
C VAL A 233 -24.02 -9.80 36.09
N ASP A 234 -25.03 -10.65 36.29
CA ASP A 234 -25.01 -11.67 37.35
C ASP A 234 -23.82 -12.63 37.16
N LEU A 235 -23.56 -13.06 35.92
CA LEU A 235 -22.41 -13.92 35.59
C LEU A 235 -21.08 -13.28 35.98
N TRP A 236 -20.86 -12.00 35.64
CA TRP A 236 -19.61 -11.32 35.96
C TRP A 236 -19.41 -11.11 37.47
N LEU A 237 -20.51 -10.82 38.20
CA LEU A 237 -20.48 -10.68 39.66
C LEU A 237 -20.29 -12.01 40.39
N GLU A 238 -20.65 -13.13 39.76
CA GLU A 238 -20.37 -14.48 40.25
C GLU A 238 -18.91 -14.88 40.00
N GLU A 239 -18.37 -14.61 38.79
CA GLU A 239 -16.96 -14.86 38.45
C GLU A 239 -16.00 -14.11 39.39
N GLU A 240 -16.29 -12.85 39.73
CA GLU A 240 -15.49 -12.05 40.66
C GLU A 240 -15.40 -12.67 42.06
N LYS A 241 -16.45 -13.37 42.51
CA LYS A 241 -16.50 -14.05 43.82
C LYS A 241 -15.78 -15.39 43.84
N GLU A 242 -15.60 -16.03 42.68
CA GLU A 242 -14.84 -17.28 42.57
C GLU A 242 -13.32 -17.03 42.48
N GLU A 243 -12.90 -15.83 42.05
CA GLU A 243 -11.49 -15.43 41.95
C GLU A 243 -10.92 -14.79 43.24
N THR A 244 -11.75 -14.53 44.26
CA THR A 244 -11.35 -13.99 45.57
C THR A 244 -11.28 -15.03 46.69
#